data_AF-A0A544Z641-F1
#
_entry.id   AF-A0A544Z641-F1
#
_cell.length_a   1.000
_cell.length_b   1.000
_cell.length_c   1.000
_cell.angle_alpha   90.00
_cell.angle_beta   90.00
_cell.angle_gamma   90.00
#
_symmetry.space_group_name_H-M   'P 1'
#
loop_
_entity.id
_entity.type
_entity.pdbx_description
1 polymer ?
#
loop_
_entity_poly.entity_id
_entity_poly.type
_entity_poly.pdbx_seq_one_letter_code
_entity_poly.pdbx_strand_id
1 'polypeptide(L)'
;MPRRSWVLWAAATLTAAAPALYFWAVSILTGDDGSRSYWSMSSGSCLGWDIYDQVSPWASPIKAFPLFSYDGAPLIVLGFAGWCLSLRSGRAGPGRVVGRCVAVVLLVLNLPDFLLPALDAALGPACTQIWGPPELLSWQIGRGLYDCLPPVLVLFAVRAPRRAFVRRGAVVRTTAAVLAVTAVVLLPAASAPPGKVSAQWELGCPGFGDGTVKGSSATEQRFLCVVRSHDHRYGSGLERWDEVSDQAVLDQGRYLCALATRHGGDVGARAVDEAPQASLAIALPSLCPAVARAQQAEEDRRQAESDAYVAREERACAAHPRHRPKIRPVRQRRATFWTEFWTIEGWEDGYEGNPPDLLKDLVGSGRGALAIWAADEAGSACVTVESYTRRPPLETRGWDEVVEVGYESPSGSLQLGGGEGPTLKGLTTRGPGSYRVRVHLRGRELVYQVPYPPPGAVELLVMVFPGTAKKPVVYK
;
A
#
# COMPACT_ATOMS: atom_id res chain seq x y z
N MET A 1 -39.91 -14.47 41.90
CA MET A 1 -38.88 -14.83 40.89
C MET A 1 -38.06 -16.01 41.42
N PRO A 2 -37.63 -16.97 40.58
CA PRO A 2 -36.71 -18.02 41.02
C PRO A 2 -35.34 -17.41 41.33
N ARG A 3 -34.81 -17.63 42.55
CA ARG A 3 -33.45 -17.17 42.94
C ARG A 3 -32.39 -17.54 41.90
N ARG A 4 -32.52 -18.71 41.28
CA ARG A 4 -31.60 -19.22 40.25
C ARG A 4 -31.52 -18.35 39.00
N SER A 5 -32.65 -17.80 38.51
CA SER A 5 -32.63 -16.94 37.31
C SER A 5 -31.93 -15.62 37.58
N TRP A 6 -32.09 -15.06 38.79
CA TRP A 6 -31.42 -13.82 39.18
C TRP A 6 -29.89 -13.99 39.22
N VAL A 7 -29.42 -15.09 39.82
CA VAL A 7 -27.99 -15.43 39.85
C VAL A 7 -27.41 -15.57 38.44
N LEU A 8 -28.14 -16.17 37.50
CA LEU A 8 -27.68 -16.33 36.12
C LEU A 8 -27.58 -15.01 35.34
N TRP A 9 -28.52 -14.07 35.55
CA TRP A 9 -28.42 -12.73 34.97
C TRP A 9 -27.25 -11.94 35.55
N ALA A 10 -27.07 -11.98 36.87
CA ALA A 10 -25.93 -11.34 37.52
C ALA A 10 -24.60 -11.94 37.03
N ALA A 11 -24.52 -13.27 36.92
CA ALA A 11 -23.37 -13.95 36.36
C ALA A 11 -23.10 -13.50 34.91
N ALA A 12 -24.13 -13.45 34.06
CA ALA A 12 -23.98 -13.01 32.67
C ALA A 12 -23.43 -11.56 32.57
N THR A 13 -23.95 -10.64 33.36
CA THR A 13 -23.46 -9.26 33.41
C THR A 13 -22.01 -9.18 33.90
N LEU A 14 -21.67 -9.92 34.97
CA LEU A 14 -20.31 -9.92 35.50
C LEU A 14 -19.32 -10.54 34.52
N THR A 15 -19.69 -11.64 33.84
CA THR A 15 -18.84 -12.26 32.82
C THR A 15 -18.65 -11.37 31.60
N ALA A 16 -19.67 -10.61 31.17
CA ALA A 16 -19.53 -9.66 30.07
C ALA A 16 -18.62 -8.48 30.44
N ALA A 17 -18.72 -7.97 31.67
CA ALA A 17 -17.91 -6.84 32.11
C ALA A 17 -16.46 -7.21 32.50
N ALA A 18 -16.20 -8.48 32.81
CA ALA A 18 -14.92 -8.92 33.38
C ALA A 18 -13.68 -8.63 32.51
N PRO A 19 -13.67 -8.86 31.18
CA PRO A 19 -12.50 -8.56 30.36
C PRO A 19 -12.11 -7.09 30.41
N ALA A 20 -13.08 -6.20 30.23
CA ALA A 20 -12.84 -4.77 30.26
C ALA A 20 -12.45 -4.27 31.67
N LEU A 21 -13.03 -4.81 32.74
CA LEU A 21 -12.60 -4.52 34.11
C LEU A 21 -11.17 -5.01 34.38
N TYR A 22 -10.81 -6.18 33.84
CA TYR A 22 -9.46 -6.72 33.93
C TYR A 22 -8.46 -5.80 33.21
N PHE A 23 -8.72 -5.42 31.96
CA PHE A 23 -7.85 -4.50 31.21
C PHE A 23 -7.71 -3.14 31.90
N TRP A 24 -8.81 -2.58 32.41
CA TRP A 24 -8.79 -1.33 33.15
C TRP A 24 -7.96 -1.44 34.44
N ALA A 25 -8.14 -2.52 35.21
CA ALA A 25 -7.38 -2.76 36.43
C ALA A 25 -5.88 -3.00 36.15
N VAL A 26 -5.55 -3.74 35.09
CA VAL A 26 -4.16 -3.97 34.67
C VAL A 26 -3.52 -2.65 34.26
N SER A 27 -4.14 -1.86 33.38
CA SER A 27 -3.61 -0.56 32.93
C SER A 27 -3.32 0.36 34.12
N ILE A 28 -4.22 0.43 35.11
CA ILE A 28 -4.00 1.22 36.33
C ILE A 28 -2.83 0.70 37.18
N LEU A 29 -2.70 -0.61 37.32
CA LEU A 29 -1.71 -1.23 38.21
C LEU A 29 -0.31 -1.29 37.60
N THR A 30 -0.20 -1.48 36.28
CA THR A 30 1.09 -1.68 35.59
C THR A 30 1.58 -0.44 34.86
N GLY A 31 0.70 0.54 34.57
CA GLY A 31 1.03 1.68 33.71
C GLY A 31 1.29 1.29 32.25
N ASP A 32 1.06 0.03 31.90
CA ASP A 32 1.13 -0.49 30.54
C ASP A 32 -0.30 -0.57 30.01
N ASP A 33 -0.61 0.23 28.99
CA ASP A 33 -1.93 0.27 28.36
C ASP A 33 -2.27 -1.03 27.59
N GLY A 34 -1.43 -2.07 27.69
CA GLY A 34 -1.70 -3.40 27.15
C GLY A 34 -1.77 -3.40 25.62
N SER A 35 -1.29 -2.34 24.97
CA SER A 35 -1.40 -2.11 23.53
C SER A 35 -0.28 -2.82 22.76
N ARG A 36 -0.12 -4.13 23.01
CA ARG A 36 0.52 -4.98 21.99
C ARG A 36 -0.45 -5.13 20.83
N SER A 37 -0.39 -4.17 19.92
CA SER A 37 -1.07 -4.27 18.63
C SER A 37 -0.31 -5.30 17.79
N TYR A 38 -0.87 -6.50 17.70
CA TYR A 38 -0.44 -7.48 16.72
C TYR A 38 -1.12 -7.11 15.40
N TRP A 39 -0.37 -6.46 14.52
CA TRP A 39 -0.77 -6.33 13.13
C TRP A 39 -0.37 -7.63 12.43
N SER A 40 -1.33 -8.46 12.05
CA SER A 40 -1.04 -9.57 11.14
C SER A 40 -0.85 -9.00 9.74
N MET A 41 0.36 -9.13 9.19
CA MET A 41 0.68 -8.79 7.80
C MET A 41 0.74 -10.06 6.93
N SER A 42 -0.23 -10.95 7.10
CA SER A 42 -0.33 -12.15 6.26
C SER A 42 -1.13 -11.80 5.01
N SER A 43 -0.52 -12.00 3.85
CA SER A 43 -1.22 -12.02 2.57
C SER A 43 -1.71 -13.46 2.30
N GLY A 44 -2.96 -13.60 1.89
CA GLY A 44 -3.61 -14.88 1.59
C GLY A 44 -5.13 -14.77 1.66
N SER A 45 -5.83 -15.65 0.95
CA SER A 45 -7.29 -15.83 1.01
C SER A 45 -7.59 -17.13 1.75
N CYS A 46 -8.46 -17.07 2.75
CA CYS A 46 -9.04 -18.24 3.38
C CYS A 46 -10.49 -17.94 3.69
N LEU A 47 -11.35 -18.94 3.52
CA LEU A 47 -12.80 -18.76 3.56
C LEU A 47 -13.27 -18.06 4.85
N GLY A 48 -12.73 -18.45 6.01
CA GLY A 48 -13.06 -17.83 7.30
C GLY A 48 -12.60 -16.38 7.36
N TRP A 49 -11.34 -16.12 7.00
CA TRP A 49 -10.75 -14.78 6.96
C TRP A 49 -11.50 -13.85 5.98
N ASP A 50 -11.83 -14.31 4.79
CA ASP A 50 -12.52 -13.50 3.78
C ASP A 50 -13.94 -13.12 4.24
N ILE A 51 -14.65 -14.05 4.88
CA ILE A 51 -15.94 -13.76 5.52
C ILE A 51 -15.74 -12.76 6.67
N TYR A 52 -14.69 -12.93 7.48
CA TYR A 52 -14.40 -12.03 8.60
C TYR A 52 -14.08 -10.63 8.11
N ASP A 53 -13.24 -10.49 7.09
CA ASP A 53 -12.85 -9.23 6.50
C ASP A 53 -14.04 -8.52 5.84
N GLN A 54 -14.97 -9.27 5.25
CA GLN A 54 -16.21 -8.70 4.74
C GLN A 54 -17.19 -8.29 5.85
N VAL A 55 -17.29 -9.04 6.95
CA VAL A 55 -18.30 -8.83 8.01
C VAL A 55 -17.83 -7.85 9.09
N SER A 56 -16.56 -7.90 9.47
CA SER A 56 -15.96 -7.14 10.57
C SER A 56 -16.11 -5.62 10.40
N PRO A 57 -15.90 -5.02 9.21
CA PRO A 57 -16.12 -3.60 8.98
C PRO A 57 -17.56 -3.15 9.26
N TRP A 58 -18.55 -4.02 9.02
CA TRP A 58 -19.96 -3.73 9.31
C TRP A 58 -20.32 -4.01 10.77
N ALA A 59 -19.70 -5.01 11.40
CA ALA A 59 -19.92 -5.35 12.79
C ALA A 59 -19.28 -4.33 13.75
N SER A 60 -18.13 -3.76 13.38
CA SER A 60 -17.37 -2.80 14.18
C SER A 60 -18.19 -1.58 14.64
N PRO A 61 -18.88 -0.81 13.76
CA PRO A 61 -19.70 0.31 14.19
C PRO A 61 -20.88 -0.13 15.07
N ILE A 62 -21.41 -1.35 14.87
CA ILE A 62 -22.46 -1.90 15.74
C ILE A 62 -21.89 -2.20 17.12
N LYS A 63 -20.74 -2.87 17.22
CA LYS A 63 -20.05 -3.16 18.49
C LYS A 63 -19.62 -1.89 19.22
N ALA A 64 -19.38 -0.79 18.51
CA ALA A 64 -19.05 0.51 19.09
C ALA A 64 -20.25 1.22 19.75
N PHE A 65 -21.50 0.80 19.50
CA PHE A 65 -22.65 1.41 20.17
C PHE A 65 -22.59 1.19 21.69
N PRO A 66 -22.97 2.18 22.52
CA PRO A 66 -22.89 2.06 23.98
C PRO A 66 -23.60 0.84 24.58
N LEU A 67 -24.65 0.33 23.92
CA LEU A 67 -25.37 -0.87 24.33
C LEU A 67 -24.49 -2.15 24.29
N PHE A 68 -23.48 -2.17 23.42
CA PHE A 68 -22.56 -3.29 23.23
C PHE A 68 -21.21 -3.09 23.91
N SER A 69 -21.01 -1.96 24.60
CA SER A 69 -19.83 -1.75 25.44
C SER A 69 -19.71 -2.86 26.50
N TYR A 70 -18.48 -3.15 26.94
CA TYR A 70 -18.20 -4.22 27.91
C TYR A 70 -18.81 -5.56 27.47
N ASP A 71 -18.57 -5.94 26.21
CA ASP A 71 -19.06 -7.18 25.58
C ASP A 71 -20.59 -7.38 25.71
N GLY A 72 -21.33 -6.27 25.72
CA GLY A 72 -22.80 -6.27 25.81
C GLY A 72 -23.40 -6.22 27.22
N ALA A 73 -22.62 -5.94 28.26
CA ALA A 73 -23.13 -5.85 29.63
C ALA A 73 -24.34 -4.89 29.78
N PRO A 74 -24.38 -3.69 29.17
CA PRO A 74 -25.55 -2.80 29.25
C PRO A 74 -26.81 -3.41 28.62
N LEU A 75 -26.67 -4.08 27.46
CA LEU A 75 -27.77 -4.79 26.82
C LEU A 75 -28.30 -5.93 27.70
N ILE A 76 -27.42 -6.65 28.39
CA ILE A 76 -27.81 -7.69 29.36
C ILE A 76 -28.59 -7.08 30.53
N VAL A 77 -28.14 -5.97 31.09
CA VAL A 77 -28.83 -5.27 32.19
C VAL A 77 -30.22 -4.78 31.77
N LEU A 78 -30.35 -4.21 30.57
CA LEU A 78 -31.65 -3.79 30.02
C LEU A 78 -32.56 -4.99 29.75
N GLY A 79 -32.00 -6.07 29.21
CA GLY A 79 -32.70 -7.35 29.03
C GLY A 79 -33.23 -7.90 30.35
N PHE A 80 -32.42 -7.87 31.40
CA PHE A 80 -32.79 -8.27 32.75
C PHE A 80 -33.90 -7.39 33.33
N ALA A 81 -33.81 -6.06 33.17
CA ALA A 81 -34.84 -5.12 33.61
C ALA A 81 -36.17 -5.37 32.89
N GLY A 82 -36.15 -5.53 31.57
CA GLY A 82 -37.33 -5.87 30.77
C GLY A 82 -37.94 -7.22 31.16
N TRP A 83 -37.10 -8.23 31.39
CA TRP A 83 -37.54 -9.53 31.91
C TRP A 83 -38.19 -9.39 33.31
N CYS A 84 -37.60 -8.58 34.20
CA CYS A 84 -38.13 -8.33 35.54
C CYS A 84 -39.48 -7.62 35.53
N LEU A 85 -39.62 -6.58 34.73
CA LEU A 85 -40.88 -5.84 34.53
C LEU A 85 -41.96 -6.77 33.97
N SER A 86 -41.61 -7.60 32.99
CA SER A 86 -42.52 -8.57 32.40
C SER A 86 -43.02 -9.58 33.45
N LEU A 87 -42.15 -10.05 34.35
CA LEU A 87 -42.55 -10.93 35.45
C LEU A 87 -43.43 -10.23 36.49
N ARG A 88 -43.13 -8.97 36.82
CA ARG A 88 -43.97 -8.17 37.74
C ARG A 88 -45.38 -7.93 37.17
N SER A 89 -45.50 -7.78 35.85
CA SER A 89 -46.79 -7.64 35.16
C SER A 89 -47.57 -8.94 34.99
N GLY A 90 -47.07 -10.08 35.50
CA GLY A 90 -47.68 -11.41 35.32
C GLY A 90 -47.52 -11.99 33.92
N ARG A 91 -46.87 -11.28 32.99
CA ARG A 91 -46.66 -11.70 31.60
C ARG A 91 -45.29 -12.37 31.46
N ALA A 92 -45.15 -13.65 31.80
CA ALA A 92 -43.86 -14.35 31.67
C ALA A 92 -43.44 -14.64 30.21
N GLY A 93 -44.36 -14.54 29.24
CA GLY A 93 -44.09 -14.72 27.81
C GLY A 93 -43.12 -13.67 27.25
N PRO A 94 -43.53 -12.38 27.23
CA PRO A 94 -42.72 -11.29 26.66
C PRO A 94 -41.31 -11.20 27.25
N GLY A 95 -41.14 -11.32 28.56
CA GLY A 95 -39.82 -11.27 29.20
C GLY A 95 -38.86 -12.35 28.69
N ARG A 96 -39.36 -13.55 28.39
CA ARG A 96 -38.54 -14.62 27.79
C ARG A 96 -38.15 -14.31 26.35
N VAL A 97 -39.03 -13.64 25.60
CA VAL A 97 -38.71 -13.17 24.26
C VAL A 97 -37.60 -12.12 24.33
N VAL A 98 -37.73 -11.13 25.22
CA VAL A 98 -36.70 -10.10 25.43
C VAL A 98 -35.33 -10.71 25.73
N GLY A 99 -35.22 -11.62 26.70
CA GLY A 99 -33.93 -12.25 27.01
C GLY A 99 -33.38 -13.14 25.88
N ARG A 100 -34.25 -13.80 25.10
CA ARG A 100 -33.80 -14.54 23.90
C ARG A 100 -33.30 -13.60 22.82
N CYS A 101 -33.96 -12.47 22.60
CA CYS A 101 -33.52 -11.45 21.64
C CYS A 101 -32.14 -10.91 22.04
N VAL A 102 -31.94 -10.57 23.32
CA VAL A 102 -30.63 -10.15 23.84
C VAL A 102 -29.57 -11.21 23.57
N ALA A 103 -29.83 -12.48 23.91
CA ALA A 103 -28.86 -13.54 23.69
C ALA A 103 -28.56 -13.78 22.20
N VAL A 104 -29.56 -13.71 21.32
CA VAL A 104 -29.39 -13.89 19.87
C VAL A 104 -28.53 -12.76 19.29
N VAL A 105 -28.79 -11.51 19.65
CA VAL A 105 -28.01 -10.37 19.16
C VAL A 105 -26.55 -10.51 19.57
N LEU A 106 -26.28 -10.83 20.85
CA LEU A 106 -24.91 -11.01 21.34
C LEU A 106 -24.22 -12.21 20.67
N LEU A 107 -24.92 -13.33 20.47
CA LEU A 107 -24.35 -14.47 19.74
C LEU A 107 -24.04 -14.09 18.29
N VAL A 108 -24.93 -13.42 17.56
CA VAL A 108 -24.68 -13.04 16.16
C VAL A 108 -23.45 -12.13 16.04
N LEU A 109 -23.21 -11.25 17.01
CA LEU A 109 -22.06 -10.35 17.00
C LEU A 109 -20.73 -11.03 17.39
N ASN A 110 -20.76 -12.01 18.29
CA ASN A 110 -19.54 -12.60 18.88
C ASN A 110 -19.16 -13.96 18.27
N LEU A 111 -20.12 -14.68 17.69
CA LEU A 111 -19.89 -16.01 17.10
C LEU A 111 -18.87 -16.00 15.94
N PRO A 112 -18.84 -14.99 15.03
CA PRO A 112 -17.85 -14.93 13.96
C PRO A 112 -16.41 -14.90 14.47
N ASP A 113 -16.15 -14.24 15.60
CA ASP A 113 -14.80 -14.05 16.16
C ASP A 113 -14.15 -15.38 16.60
N PHE A 114 -14.96 -16.41 16.86
CA PHE A 114 -14.49 -17.77 17.16
C PHE A 114 -14.67 -18.74 15.99
N LEU A 115 -15.81 -18.69 15.29
CA LEU A 115 -16.11 -19.69 14.26
C LEU A 115 -15.24 -19.55 13.03
N LEU A 116 -14.92 -18.33 12.61
CA LEU A 116 -14.15 -18.11 11.37
C LEU A 116 -12.68 -18.53 11.53
N PRO A 117 -11.98 -18.19 12.62
CA PRO A 117 -10.65 -18.75 12.88
C PRO A 117 -10.67 -20.27 13.06
N ALA A 118 -11.69 -20.83 13.71
CA ALA A 118 -11.81 -22.28 13.89
C ALA A 118 -12.09 -23.02 12.58
N LEU A 119 -12.86 -22.42 11.67
CA LEU A 119 -13.11 -22.93 10.32
C LEU A 119 -11.80 -22.99 9.53
N ASP A 120 -11.05 -21.88 9.52
CA ASP A 120 -9.76 -21.81 8.83
C ASP A 120 -8.72 -22.76 9.42
N ALA A 121 -8.73 -22.92 10.75
CA ALA A 121 -7.91 -23.92 11.41
C ALA A 121 -8.25 -25.36 10.99
N ALA A 122 -9.52 -25.64 10.67
CA ALA A 122 -9.94 -26.93 10.15
C ALA A 122 -9.61 -27.12 8.66
N LEU A 123 -9.49 -26.04 7.88
CA LEU A 123 -9.14 -26.08 6.45
C LEU A 123 -7.64 -26.33 6.23
N GLY A 124 -6.77 -25.90 7.15
CA GLY A 124 -5.36 -26.30 7.16
C GLY A 124 -4.42 -25.30 7.81
N PRO A 125 -3.15 -25.68 8.02
CA PRO A 125 -2.16 -24.83 8.68
C PRO A 125 -1.85 -23.55 7.89
N ALA A 126 -1.97 -23.57 6.55
CA ALA A 126 -1.80 -22.36 5.74
C ALA A 126 -2.81 -21.28 6.13
N CYS A 127 -4.08 -21.65 6.36
CA CYS A 127 -5.11 -20.71 6.79
C CYS A 127 -4.95 -20.24 8.23
N THR A 128 -4.39 -21.07 9.12
CA THR A 128 -4.11 -20.64 10.50
C THR A 128 -3.11 -19.49 10.59
N GLN A 129 -2.15 -19.42 9.65
CA GLN A 129 -1.12 -18.38 9.66
C GLN A 129 -1.69 -16.98 9.34
N ILE A 130 -2.84 -16.92 8.66
CA ILE A 130 -3.50 -15.64 8.34
C ILE A 130 -4.02 -14.93 9.60
N TRP A 131 -4.46 -15.72 10.58
CA TRP A 131 -4.91 -15.23 11.88
C TRP A 131 -3.76 -14.86 12.82
N GLY A 132 -2.51 -14.92 12.33
CA GLY A 132 -1.30 -14.59 13.07
C GLY A 132 -0.65 -15.80 13.75
N PRO A 133 0.28 -15.57 14.70
CA PRO A 133 1.00 -16.64 15.36
C PRO A 133 0.05 -17.53 16.19
N PRO A 134 0.37 -18.82 16.44
CA PRO A 134 -0.52 -19.75 17.15
C PRO A 134 -0.99 -19.26 18.52
N GLU A 135 -0.17 -18.46 19.22
CA GLU A 135 -0.52 -17.82 20.49
C GLU A 135 -1.66 -16.81 20.32
N LEU A 136 -1.64 -16.03 19.24
CA LEU A 136 -2.69 -15.07 18.94
C LEU A 136 -3.98 -15.78 18.50
N LEU A 137 -3.87 -16.77 17.63
CA LEU A 137 -5.02 -17.58 17.18
C LEU A 137 -5.70 -18.29 18.36
N SER A 138 -4.92 -18.93 19.23
CA SER A 138 -5.46 -19.60 20.43
C SER A 138 -6.09 -18.61 21.41
N TRP A 139 -5.49 -17.42 21.57
CA TRP A 139 -6.08 -16.35 22.37
C TRP A 139 -7.40 -15.84 21.77
N GLN A 140 -7.46 -15.62 20.45
CA GLN A 140 -8.66 -15.18 19.75
C GLN A 140 -9.79 -16.22 19.85
N ILE A 141 -9.48 -17.49 19.63
CA ILE A 141 -10.42 -18.60 19.83
C ILE A 141 -10.92 -18.65 21.28
N GLY A 142 -10.00 -18.55 22.23
CA GLY A 142 -10.32 -18.57 23.66
C GLY A 142 -11.22 -17.39 24.05
N ARG A 143 -10.93 -16.20 23.54
CA ARG A 143 -11.73 -14.99 23.78
C ARG A 143 -13.11 -15.09 23.13
N GLY A 144 -13.21 -15.49 21.87
CA GLY A 144 -14.51 -15.65 21.21
C GLY A 144 -15.40 -16.71 21.88
N LEU A 145 -14.81 -17.80 22.40
CA LEU A 145 -15.53 -18.77 23.24
C LEU A 145 -16.01 -18.16 24.56
N TYR A 146 -15.18 -17.36 25.20
CA TYR A 146 -15.53 -16.63 26.42
C TYR A 146 -16.70 -15.67 26.19
N ASP A 147 -16.68 -14.91 25.07
CA ASP A 147 -17.69 -13.93 24.71
C ASP A 147 -19.06 -14.57 24.37
N CYS A 148 -19.09 -15.89 24.14
CA CYS A 148 -20.31 -16.68 24.01
C CYS A 148 -20.92 -17.09 25.37
N LEU A 149 -20.20 -17.00 26.49
CA LEU A 149 -20.70 -17.40 27.81
C LEU A 149 -21.85 -16.50 28.31
N PRO A 150 -21.77 -15.15 28.27
CA PRO A 150 -22.86 -14.29 28.72
C PRO A 150 -24.22 -14.57 28.05
N PRO A 151 -24.34 -14.65 26.70
CA PRO A 151 -25.64 -14.94 26.08
C PRO A 151 -26.15 -16.35 26.40
N VAL A 152 -25.26 -17.34 26.57
CA VAL A 152 -25.65 -18.69 27.01
C VAL A 152 -26.23 -18.66 28.43
N LEU A 153 -25.63 -17.89 29.34
CA LEU A 153 -26.16 -17.68 30.70
C LEU A 153 -27.53 -16.99 30.68
N VAL A 154 -27.71 -15.98 29.81
CA VAL A 154 -29.02 -15.33 29.58
C VAL A 154 -30.06 -16.35 29.09
N LEU A 155 -29.73 -17.21 28.12
CA LEU A 155 -30.62 -18.26 27.62
C LEU A 155 -31.01 -19.25 28.73
N PHE A 156 -30.09 -19.60 29.61
CA PHE A 156 -30.39 -20.42 30.78
C PHE A 156 -31.28 -19.68 31.78
N ALA A 157 -31.07 -18.38 31.99
CA ALA A 157 -31.85 -17.56 32.92
C ALA A 157 -33.33 -17.46 32.51
N VAL A 158 -33.60 -17.35 31.20
CA VAL A 158 -34.97 -17.24 30.64
C VAL A 158 -35.60 -18.58 30.28
N ARG A 159 -34.90 -19.69 30.49
CA ARG A 159 -35.44 -21.02 30.21
C ARG A 159 -36.64 -21.29 31.13
N ALA A 160 -37.77 -21.65 30.53
CA ALA A 160 -38.95 -22.05 31.31
C ALA A 160 -38.57 -23.24 32.20
N PRO A 161 -38.89 -23.23 33.51
CA PRO A 161 -38.82 -24.44 34.30
C PRO A 161 -39.72 -25.46 33.60
N ARG A 162 -39.10 -26.50 33.05
CA ARG A 162 -39.84 -27.60 32.43
C ARG A 162 -40.69 -28.18 33.55
N ARG A 163 -42.01 -27.97 33.51
CA ARG A 163 -42.93 -28.85 34.25
C ARG A 163 -42.57 -30.26 33.79
N ALA A 164 -42.24 -31.12 34.75
CA ALA A 164 -41.92 -32.51 34.48
C ALA A 164 -43.06 -33.12 33.64
N PHE A 165 -42.71 -34.01 32.71
CA PHE A 165 -43.53 -34.61 31.63
C PHE A 165 -43.73 -33.69 30.41
N VAL A 166 -43.24 -33.99 29.19
CA VAL A 166 -43.12 -35.27 28.47
C VAL A 166 -41.79 -35.35 27.69
N ARG A 167 -41.11 -36.49 27.79
CA ARG A 167 -39.97 -36.89 26.94
C ARG A 167 -40.46 -37.12 25.50
N ARG A 168 -39.96 -36.35 24.54
CA ARG A 168 -39.38 -36.78 23.25
C ARG A 168 -39.21 -35.58 22.29
N GLY A 169 -38.05 -35.47 21.65
CA GLY A 169 -37.92 -34.79 20.36
C GLY A 169 -37.12 -33.47 20.27
N ALA A 170 -36.69 -32.85 21.36
CA ALA A 170 -35.97 -31.56 21.26
C ALA A 170 -34.46 -31.71 21.06
N VAL A 171 -33.81 -32.65 21.78
CA VAL A 171 -32.35 -32.84 21.71
C VAL A 171 -31.92 -33.36 20.34
N VAL A 172 -32.71 -34.28 19.76
CA VAL A 172 -32.47 -34.86 18.43
C VAL A 172 -32.59 -33.82 17.31
N ARG A 173 -33.50 -32.85 17.43
CA ARG A 173 -33.64 -31.78 16.42
C ARG A 173 -32.48 -30.79 16.48
N THR A 174 -31.98 -30.46 17.67
CA THR A 174 -30.80 -29.59 17.81
C THR A 174 -29.52 -30.28 17.36
N THR A 175 -29.32 -31.57 17.66
CA THR A 175 -28.14 -32.29 17.16
C THR A 175 -28.21 -32.54 15.65
N ALA A 176 -29.40 -32.82 15.10
CA ALA A 176 -29.57 -32.96 13.64
C ALA A 176 -29.32 -31.64 12.89
N ALA A 177 -29.76 -30.50 13.44
CA ALA A 177 -29.49 -29.20 12.83
C ALA A 177 -28.00 -28.85 12.86
N VAL A 178 -27.30 -29.13 13.98
CA VAL A 178 -25.86 -28.93 14.08
C VAL A 178 -25.11 -29.84 13.11
N LEU A 179 -25.42 -31.15 13.07
CA LEU A 179 -24.80 -32.10 12.15
C LEU A 179 -25.06 -31.78 10.67
N ALA A 180 -26.25 -31.28 10.33
CA ALA A 180 -26.56 -30.86 8.96
C ALA A 180 -25.74 -29.64 8.54
N VAL A 181 -25.57 -28.66 9.44
CA VAL A 181 -24.69 -27.51 9.18
C VAL A 181 -23.23 -27.96 9.06
N THR A 182 -22.76 -28.87 9.92
CA THR A 182 -21.40 -29.43 9.82
C THR A 182 -21.18 -30.20 8.50
N ALA A 183 -22.18 -30.97 8.04
CA ALA A 183 -22.08 -31.72 6.79
C ALA A 183 -22.07 -30.81 5.54
N VAL A 184 -22.89 -29.76 5.53
CA VAL A 184 -22.94 -28.80 4.40
C VAL A 184 -21.66 -27.96 4.31
N VAL A 185 -20.99 -27.69 5.43
CA VAL A 185 -19.70 -26.97 5.46
C VAL A 185 -18.53 -27.88 5.07
N LEU A 186 -18.58 -29.19 5.38
CA LEU A 186 -17.46 -30.11 5.11
C LEU A 186 -17.52 -30.77 3.72
N LEU A 187 -18.68 -30.82 3.05
CA LEU A 187 -18.83 -31.42 1.71
C LEU A 187 -18.08 -30.69 0.58
N PRO A 188 -18.01 -29.34 0.52
CA PRO A 188 -17.24 -28.62 -0.49
C PRO A 188 -15.72 -28.84 -0.37
N ALA A 189 -15.21 -29.16 0.82
CA ALA A 189 -13.80 -29.42 1.06
C ALA A 189 -13.29 -30.71 0.40
N ALA A 190 -14.19 -31.65 0.05
CA ALA A 190 -13.83 -32.91 -0.58
C ALA A 190 -13.77 -32.84 -2.12
N SER A 191 -14.22 -31.74 -2.73
CA SER A 191 -14.26 -31.56 -4.20
C SER A 191 -13.12 -30.70 -4.78
N ALA A 192 -12.18 -30.23 -3.96
CA ALA A 192 -10.99 -29.55 -4.48
C ALA A 192 -10.12 -30.57 -5.24
N PRO A 193 -9.67 -30.28 -6.48
CA PRO A 193 -8.82 -31.19 -7.23
C PRO A 193 -7.55 -31.48 -6.42
N PRO A 194 -7.15 -32.76 -6.28
CA PRO A 194 -6.02 -33.14 -5.46
C PRO A 194 -4.72 -32.61 -6.08
N GLY A 195 -4.20 -31.52 -5.53
CA GLY A 195 -2.89 -31.02 -5.89
C GLY A 195 -2.39 -30.09 -4.80
N LYS A 196 -1.10 -30.21 -4.47
CA LYS A 196 -0.46 -29.37 -3.45
C LYS A 196 -0.37 -27.94 -3.97
N VAL A 197 -0.70 -26.99 -3.10
CA VAL A 197 -0.37 -25.57 -3.25
C VAL A 197 0.74 -25.30 -2.25
N SER A 198 1.97 -25.15 -2.73
CA SER A 198 3.10 -24.95 -1.83
C SER A 198 3.16 -23.54 -1.27
N ALA A 199 3.47 -23.46 0.02
CA ALA A 199 3.68 -22.20 0.72
C ALA A 199 5.10 -21.64 0.46
N GLN A 200 5.28 -20.34 0.72
CA GLN A 200 6.54 -19.60 0.55
C GLN A 200 7.79 -20.35 1.07
N TRP A 201 7.71 -20.86 2.29
CA TRP A 201 8.84 -21.53 2.96
C TRP A 201 9.19 -22.87 2.33
N GLU A 202 8.21 -23.58 1.77
CA GLU A 202 8.42 -24.86 1.09
C GLU A 202 9.14 -24.65 -0.25
N LEU A 203 8.77 -23.60 -0.99
CA LEU A 203 9.37 -23.23 -2.27
C LEU A 203 10.77 -22.61 -2.13
N GLY A 204 11.14 -22.17 -0.92
CA GLY A 204 12.44 -21.52 -0.68
C GLY A 204 12.58 -20.18 -1.41
N CYS A 205 11.49 -19.40 -1.48
CA CYS A 205 11.48 -18.11 -2.17
C CYS A 205 12.46 -17.10 -1.50
N PRO A 206 12.98 -16.11 -2.25
CA PRO A 206 13.99 -15.18 -1.74
C PRO A 206 13.53 -14.50 -0.45
N GLY A 207 14.19 -14.82 0.67
CA GLY A 207 13.95 -14.21 1.98
C GLY A 207 13.42 -15.16 3.06
N PHE A 208 12.77 -16.29 2.72
CA PHE A 208 12.19 -17.20 3.72
C PHE A 208 12.09 -18.65 3.19
N GLY A 209 12.82 -19.61 3.77
CA GLY A 209 12.60 -21.05 3.54
C GLY A 209 13.85 -21.92 3.47
N ASP A 210 13.64 -23.24 3.53
CA ASP A 210 14.66 -24.31 3.43
C ASP A 210 14.61 -25.07 2.09
N GLY A 211 13.64 -24.75 1.21
CA GLY A 211 13.54 -25.32 -0.14
C GLY A 211 13.15 -26.80 -0.14
N THR A 212 12.21 -27.20 0.71
CA THR A 212 11.86 -28.59 1.00
C THR A 212 10.96 -29.29 -0.03
N VAL A 213 10.47 -28.59 -1.06
CA VAL A 213 9.68 -29.21 -2.14
C VAL A 213 10.54 -30.21 -2.93
N LYS A 214 10.29 -31.50 -2.70
CA LYS A 214 10.93 -32.60 -3.45
C LYS A 214 10.28 -32.77 -4.82
N GLY A 215 11.10 -32.85 -5.88
CA GLY A 215 10.65 -33.17 -7.24
C GLY A 215 10.46 -31.96 -8.17
N SER A 216 10.73 -30.74 -7.70
CA SER A 216 10.75 -29.52 -8.54
C SER A 216 12.17 -28.98 -8.69
N SER A 217 12.50 -28.50 -9.88
CA SER A 217 13.76 -27.80 -10.16
C SER A 217 13.77 -26.39 -9.56
N ALA A 218 14.96 -25.82 -9.37
CA ALA A 218 15.10 -24.44 -8.87
C ALA A 218 14.41 -23.39 -9.76
N THR A 219 14.34 -23.62 -11.07
CA THR A 219 13.61 -22.77 -12.04
C THR A 219 12.10 -22.85 -11.84
N GLU A 220 11.57 -24.04 -11.57
CA GLU A 220 10.15 -24.23 -11.30
C GLU A 220 9.74 -23.63 -9.95
N GLN A 221 10.59 -23.78 -8.94
CA GLN A 221 10.38 -23.12 -7.64
C GLN A 221 10.35 -21.60 -7.78
N ARG A 222 11.29 -20.98 -8.51
CA ARG A 222 11.28 -19.54 -8.79
C ARG A 222 10.05 -19.09 -9.56
N PHE A 223 9.63 -19.87 -10.56
CA PHE A 223 8.40 -19.59 -11.29
C PHE A 223 7.18 -19.58 -10.36
N LEU A 224 7.04 -20.61 -9.51
CA LEU A 224 5.97 -20.68 -8.52
C LEU A 224 6.04 -19.53 -7.50
N CYS A 225 7.25 -19.14 -7.05
CA CYS A 225 7.43 -17.98 -6.18
C CYS A 225 6.89 -16.70 -6.80
N VAL A 226 7.14 -16.46 -8.09
CA VAL A 226 6.62 -15.28 -8.80
C VAL A 226 5.10 -15.37 -8.97
N VAL A 227 4.56 -16.52 -9.37
CA VAL A 227 3.10 -16.70 -9.56
C VAL A 227 2.33 -16.49 -8.25
N ARG A 228 2.87 -16.95 -7.12
CA ARG A 228 2.27 -16.80 -5.79
C ARG A 228 2.58 -15.46 -5.11
N SER A 229 3.33 -14.57 -5.76
CA SER A 229 3.85 -13.31 -5.19
C SER A 229 4.64 -13.45 -3.90
N HIS A 230 5.38 -14.54 -3.77
CA HIS A 230 6.36 -14.71 -2.71
C HIS A 230 7.68 -13.99 -3.00
N ASP A 231 7.84 -13.46 -4.21
CA ASP A 231 8.92 -12.55 -4.61
C ASP A 231 8.32 -11.13 -4.67
N HIS A 232 8.73 -10.28 -3.73
CA HIS A 232 8.05 -9.08 -3.20
C HIS A 232 7.77 -7.91 -4.16
N ARG A 233 7.62 -8.14 -5.47
CA ARG A 233 7.41 -7.07 -6.47
C ARG A 233 5.96 -6.61 -6.60
N TYR A 234 4.98 -7.44 -6.21
CA TYR A 234 3.56 -7.13 -6.26
C TYR A 234 2.89 -7.66 -4.98
N GLY A 235 2.09 -6.85 -4.29
CA GLY A 235 1.54 -7.20 -2.97
C GLY A 235 0.52 -8.35 -2.93
N SER A 236 0.27 -9.02 -4.05
CA SER A 236 -0.72 -10.10 -4.21
C SER A 236 -0.32 -11.04 -5.37
N GLY A 237 -0.63 -12.34 -5.24
CA GLY A 237 -0.47 -13.38 -6.28
C GLY A 237 -1.09 -12.98 -7.62
N LEU A 238 -0.67 -13.66 -8.69
CA LEU A 238 -1.38 -13.54 -9.97
C LEU A 238 -2.82 -14.00 -9.75
N GLU A 239 -3.76 -13.08 -10.00
CA GLU A 239 -5.20 -13.32 -9.79
C GLU A 239 -5.62 -14.63 -10.46
N ARG A 240 -6.40 -15.47 -9.74
CA ARG A 240 -6.93 -16.78 -10.17
C ARG A 240 -5.93 -17.94 -10.18
N TRP A 241 -4.68 -17.72 -9.78
CA TRP A 241 -3.67 -18.80 -9.71
C TRP A 241 -3.31 -19.18 -8.28
N ASP A 242 -3.81 -18.47 -7.28
CA ASP A 242 -3.58 -18.65 -5.85
C ASP A 242 -4.08 -19.98 -5.28
N GLU A 243 -5.20 -20.49 -5.80
CA GLU A 243 -5.76 -21.79 -5.37
C GLU A 243 -5.43 -22.96 -6.32
N VAL A 244 -4.86 -22.67 -7.49
CA VAL A 244 -4.52 -23.70 -8.49
C VAL A 244 -3.33 -24.51 -8.00
N SER A 245 -3.32 -25.83 -8.16
CA SER A 245 -2.21 -26.67 -7.71
C SER A 245 -0.90 -26.38 -8.45
N ASP A 246 0.24 -26.55 -7.76
CA ASP A 246 1.55 -26.24 -8.34
C ASP A 246 1.82 -26.99 -9.64
N GLN A 247 1.39 -28.25 -9.72
CA GLN A 247 1.52 -29.05 -10.94
C GLN A 247 0.73 -28.44 -12.10
N ALA A 248 -0.51 -28.02 -11.87
CA ALA A 248 -1.32 -27.38 -12.90
C ALA A 248 -0.74 -26.02 -13.32
N VAL A 249 -0.24 -25.22 -12.38
CA VAL A 249 0.47 -23.96 -12.67
C VAL A 249 1.70 -24.22 -13.55
N LEU A 250 2.52 -25.22 -13.19
CA LEU A 250 3.70 -25.59 -13.96
C LEU A 250 3.37 -26.11 -15.36
N ASP A 251 2.34 -26.95 -15.50
CA ASP A 251 1.94 -27.48 -16.80
C ASP A 251 1.46 -26.35 -17.74
N GLN A 252 0.70 -25.39 -17.22
CA GLN A 252 0.28 -24.20 -17.97
C GLN A 252 1.47 -23.29 -18.32
N GLY A 253 2.39 -23.07 -17.36
CA GLY A 253 3.62 -22.31 -17.59
C GLY A 253 4.51 -22.94 -18.66
N ARG A 254 4.68 -24.28 -18.65
CA ARG A 254 5.46 -25.00 -19.67
C ARG A 254 4.79 -24.93 -21.04
N TYR A 255 3.47 -25.06 -21.11
CA TYR A 255 2.74 -24.87 -22.35
C TYR A 255 2.96 -23.47 -22.93
N LEU A 256 2.82 -22.43 -22.10
CA LEU A 256 2.99 -21.05 -22.53
C LEU A 256 4.44 -20.74 -22.91
N CYS A 257 5.43 -21.30 -22.19
CA CYS A 257 6.84 -21.24 -22.57
C CYS A 257 7.10 -21.89 -23.93
N ALA A 258 6.52 -23.06 -24.20
CA ALA A 258 6.66 -23.72 -25.50
C ALA A 258 6.05 -22.87 -26.62
N LEU A 259 4.93 -22.20 -26.36
CA LEU A 259 4.29 -21.28 -27.29
C LEU A 259 5.16 -20.05 -27.56
N ALA A 260 5.61 -19.34 -26.51
CA ALA A 260 6.49 -18.18 -26.62
C ALA A 260 7.81 -18.52 -27.32
N THR A 261 8.38 -19.70 -27.06
CA THR A 261 9.62 -20.15 -27.71
C THR A 261 9.45 -20.30 -29.23
N ARG A 262 8.27 -20.73 -29.73
CA ARG A 262 7.99 -20.77 -31.18
C ARG A 262 7.97 -19.38 -31.81
N HIS A 263 7.73 -18.35 -31.01
CA HIS A 263 7.76 -16.94 -31.39
C HIS A 263 9.05 -16.24 -30.93
N GLY A 264 10.16 -16.97 -30.77
CA GLY A 264 11.46 -16.39 -30.44
C GLY A 264 11.60 -15.89 -29.00
N GLY A 265 10.70 -16.27 -28.10
CA GLY A 265 10.64 -15.78 -26.72
C GLY A 265 9.74 -14.55 -26.55
N ASP A 266 9.08 -14.08 -27.61
CA ASP A 266 8.15 -12.96 -27.55
C ASP A 266 6.85 -13.35 -26.83
N VAL A 267 6.62 -12.75 -25.67
CA VAL A 267 5.41 -12.93 -24.87
C VAL A 267 4.24 -12.06 -25.34
N GLY A 268 4.50 -11.02 -26.15
CA GLY A 268 3.49 -10.17 -26.77
C GLY A 268 3.00 -10.71 -28.12
N ALA A 269 3.54 -11.83 -28.59
CA ALA A 269 3.04 -12.51 -29.78
C ALA A 269 1.56 -12.86 -29.56
N ARG A 270 0.71 -12.53 -30.55
CA ARG A 270 -0.75 -12.72 -30.47
C ARG A 270 -1.18 -14.09 -29.94
N ALA A 271 -0.48 -15.16 -30.35
CA ALA A 271 -0.78 -16.51 -29.89
C ALA A 271 -0.55 -16.71 -28.37
N VAL A 272 0.45 -16.02 -27.79
CA VAL A 272 0.77 -16.05 -26.36
C VAL A 272 -0.20 -15.16 -25.58
N ASP A 273 -0.49 -13.95 -26.10
CA ASP A 273 -1.35 -12.96 -25.46
C ASP A 273 -2.83 -13.37 -25.43
N GLU A 274 -3.32 -14.06 -26.47
CA GLU A 274 -4.70 -14.58 -26.53
C GLU A 274 -4.86 -15.95 -25.83
N ALA A 275 -3.79 -16.51 -25.27
CA ALA A 275 -3.87 -17.80 -24.58
C ALA A 275 -4.68 -17.68 -23.27
N PRO A 276 -5.50 -18.68 -22.87
CA PRO A 276 -6.30 -18.63 -21.64
C PRO A 276 -5.49 -18.35 -20.36
N GLN A 277 -4.19 -18.67 -20.39
CA GLN A 277 -3.23 -18.54 -19.31
C GLN A 277 -2.21 -17.40 -19.54
N ALA A 278 -2.51 -16.45 -20.42
CA ALA A 278 -1.63 -15.32 -20.75
C ALA A 278 -1.19 -14.51 -19.52
N SER A 279 -1.96 -14.50 -18.44
CA SER A 279 -1.58 -13.88 -17.16
C SER A 279 -0.29 -14.46 -16.56
N LEU A 280 0.09 -15.71 -16.89
CA LEU A 280 1.35 -16.31 -16.46
C LEU A 280 2.58 -15.77 -17.21
N ALA A 281 2.40 -15.03 -18.31
CA ALA A 281 3.48 -14.54 -19.16
C ALA A 281 4.52 -13.72 -18.40
N ILE A 282 4.11 -12.94 -17.41
CA ILE A 282 5.00 -12.14 -16.55
C ILE A 282 5.97 -12.98 -15.72
N ALA A 283 5.59 -14.22 -15.36
CA ALA A 283 6.41 -15.14 -14.58
C ALA A 283 7.30 -16.05 -15.45
N LEU A 284 7.00 -16.16 -16.75
CA LEU A 284 7.74 -17.04 -17.68
C LEU A 284 9.26 -16.84 -17.73
N PRO A 285 9.85 -15.65 -17.54
CA PRO A 285 11.31 -15.51 -17.56
C PRO A 285 12.02 -16.43 -16.56
N SER A 286 11.39 -16.72 -15.42
CA SER A 286 11.91 -17.64 -14.40
C SER A 286 11.89 -19.10 -14.82
N LEU A 287 10.98 -19.47 -15.73
CA LEU A 287 10.78 -20.84 -16.22
C LEU A 287 11.42 -21.10 -17.59
N CYS A 288 11.50 -20.06 -18.43
CA CYS A 288 11.71 -20.17 -19.87
C CYS A 288 12.93 -19.36 -20.34
N PRO A 289 14.11 -19.99 -20.54
CA PRO A 289 15.33 -19.27 -20.93
C PRO A 289 15.22 -18.50 -22.26
N ALA A 290 14.38 -18.95 -23.19
CA ALA A 290 14.13 -18.23 -24.44
C ALA A 290 13.45 -16.88 -24.19
N VAL A 291 12.43 -16.85 -23.33
CA VAL A 291 11.73 -15.62 -22.93
C VAL A 291 12.66 -14.69 -22.17
N ALA A 292 13.44 -15.21 -21.21
CA ALA A 292 14.40 -14.39 -20.46
C ALA A 292 15.43 -13.71 -21.39
N ARG A 293 15.95 -14.42 -22.39
CA ARG A 293 16.88 -13.83 -23.37
C ARG A 293 16.20 -12.80 -24.27
N ALA A 294 14.96 -13.04 -24.70
CA ALA A 294 14.21 -12.10 -25.52
C ALA A 294 13.92 -10.80 -24.74
N GLN A 295 13.52 -10.90 -23.47
CA GLN A 295 13.32 -9.74 -22.60
C GLN A 295 14.63 -8.97 -22.35
N GLN A 296 15.73 -9.67 -22.04
CA GLN A 296 17.01 -9.00 -21.86
C GLN A 296 17.44 -8.27 -23.15
N ALA A 297 17.28 -8.89 -24.32
CA ALA A 297 17.63 -8.24 -25.59
C ALA A 297 16.76 -7.00 -25.87
N GLU A 298 15.48 -7.02 -25.48
CA GLU A 298 14.59 -5.87 -25.57
C GLU A 298 14.98 -4.75 -24.59
N GLU A 299 15.31 -5.11 -23.35
CA GLU A 299 15.82 -4.17 -22.33
C GLU A 299 17.13 -3.54 -22.79
N ASP A 300 18.08 -4.34 -23.29
CA ASP A 300 19.36 -3.86 -23.84
C ASP A 300 19.13 -2.93 -25.03
N ARG A 301 18.16 -3.24 -25.92
CA ARG A 301 17.79 -2.37 -27.04
C ARG A 301 17.22 -1.05 -26.55
N ARG A 302 16.26 -1.08 -25.62
CA ARG A 302 15.66 0.14 -25.03
C ARG A 302 16.70 0.98 -24.31
N GLN A 303 17.62 0.34 -23.59
CA GLN A 303 18.74 1.02 -22.93
C GLN A 303 19.66 1.66 -23.96
N ALA A 304 20.04 0.95 -25.03
CA ALA A 304 20.87 1.52 -26.09
C ALA A 304 20.18 2.68 -26.84
N GLU A 305 18.87 2.60 -27.06
CA GLU A 305 18.07 3.69 -27.63
C GLU A 305 18.02 4.90 -26.68
N SER A 306 17.83 4.66 -25.38
CA SER A 306 17.87 5.70 -24.33
C SER A 306 19.25 6.36 -24.23
N ASP A 307 20.33 5.58 -24.21
CA ASP A 307 21.70 6.07 -24.18
C ASP A 307 22.04 6.89 -25.45
N ALA A 308 21.59 6.42 -26.61
CA ALA A 308 21.75 7.13 -27.86
C ALA A 308 20.96 8.46 -27.88
N TYR A 309 19.76 8.47 -27.30
CA TYR A 309 18.96 9.67 -27.09
C TYR A 309 19.68 10.67 -26.18
N VAL A 310 20.14 10.23 -25.00
CA VAL A 310 20.92 11.05 -24.04
C VAL A 310 22.16 11.64 -24.72
N ALA A 311 22.96 10.82 -25.38
CA ALA A 311 24.17 11.26 -26.06
C ALA A 311 23.89 12.23 -27.23
N ARG A 312 22.72 12.15 -27.87
CA ARG A 312 22.31 13.08 -28.93
C ARG A 312 21.98 14.46 -28.34
N GLU A 313 21.20 14.51 -27.27
CA GLU A 313 20.85 15.76 -26.58
C GLU A 313 22.08 16.45 -25.98
N GLU A 314 22.98 15.69 -25.32
CA GLU A 314 24.23 16.23 -24.79
C GLU A 314 25.14 16.80 -25.87
N ARG A 315 25.25 16.12 -27.02
CA ARG A 315 26.02 16.64 -28.17
C ARG A 315 25.42 17.92 -28.73
N ALA A 316 24.10 18.02 -28.80
CA ALA A 316 23.43 19.24 -29.23
C ALA A 316 23.69 20.41 -28.27
N CYS A 317 23.58 20.17 -26.96
CA CYS A 317 23.93 21.19 -25.96
C CYS A 317 25.41 21.59 -26.00
N ALA A 318 26.32 20.63 -26.22
CA ALA A 318 27.75 20.92 -26.36
C ALA A 318 28.07 21.75 -27.60
N ALA A 319 27.33 21.52 -28.71
CA ALA A 319 27.49 22.23 -29.98
C ALA A 319 27.01 23.68 -29.95
N HIS A 320 26.14 24.06 -29.00
CA HIS A 320 25.71 25.45 -28.85
C HIS A 320 26.90 26.40 -28.67
N PRO A 321 26.89 27.57 -29.35
CA PRO A 321 27.92 28.58 -29.20
C PRO A 321 28.12 28.93 -27.73
N ARG A 322 29.38 28.92 -27.27
CA ARG A 322 29.69 29.35 -25.90
C ARG A 322 29.33 30.82 -25.73
N HIS A 323 28.60 31.13 -24.67
CA HIS A 323 28.36 32.51 -24.25
C HIS A 323 29.70 33.26 -24.07
N ARG A 324 29.78 34.48 -24.60
CA ARG A 324 30.95 35.35 -24.52
C ARG A 324 30.63 36.51 -23.56
N PRO A 325 30.81 36.34 -22.25
CA PRO A 325 30.34 37.31 -21.28
C PRO A 325 31.13 38.63 -21.38
N LYS A 326 30.43 39.76 -21.23
CA LYS A 326 31.04 41.11 -21.30
C LYS A 326 32.06 41.38 -20.18
N ILE A 327 31.97 40.64 -19.07
CA ILE A 327 32.95 40.62 -18.00
C ILE A 327 33.27 39.18 -17.65
N ARG A 328 34.48 38.91 -17.15
CA ARG A 328 34.90 37.54 -16.81
C ARG A 328 34.11 37.02 -15.59
N PRO A 329 33.37 35.89 -15.69
CA PRO A 329 32.77 35.25 -14.54
C PRO A 329 33.83 34.60 -13.67
N VAL A 330 33.57 34.50 -12.37
CA VAL A 330 34.42 33.76 -11.43
C VAL A 330 34.26 32.27 -11.61
N ARG A 331 33.05 31.82 -11.95
CA ARG A 331 32.73 30.43 -12.28
C ARG A 331 31.79 30.40 -13.47
N GLN A 332 32.05 29.52 -14.43
CA GLN A 332 31.15 29.22 -15.53
C GLN A 332 31.01 27.71 -15.61
N ARG A 333 29.78 27.20 -15.60
CA ARG A 333 29.48 25.77 -15.73
C ARG A 333 28.41 25.57 -16.79
N ARG A 334 28.44 24.43 -17.46
CA ARG A 334 27.45 24.02 -18.45
C ARG A 334 26.99 22.60 -18.14
N ALA A 335 25.71 22.34 -18.36
CA ALA A 335 25.14 21.02 -18.25
C ALA A 335 23.89 20.92 -19.14
N THR A 336 23.58 19.70 -19.54
CA THR A 336 22.25 19.34 -20.06
C THR A 336 21.40 18.95 -18.86
N PHE A 337 20.30 19.64 -18.65
CA PHE A 337 19.34 19.29 -17.61
C PHE A 337 18.18 18.54 -18.24
N TRP A 338 17.87 17.38 -17.66
CA TRP A 338 16.73 16.54 -18.01
C TRP A 338 15.60 16.91 -17.08
N THR A 339 14.46 17.32 -17.63
CA THR A 339 13.38 17.85 -16.82
C THR A 339 12.06 17.18 -17.18
N GLU A 340 11.49 16.44 -16.24
CA GLU A 340 10.19 15.77 -16.42
C GLU A 340 9.01 16.76 -16.33
N PHE A 341 9.21 17.89 -15.65
CA PHE A 341 8.25 18.99 -15.51
C PHE A 341 8.84 20.37 -15.85
N TRP A 342 9.96 20.39 -16.60
CA TRP A 342 10.71 21.60 -16.99
C TRP A 342 11.05 22.61 -15.90
N THR A 343 10.94 22.19 -14.66
CA THR A 343 11.36 22.99 -13.54
C THR A 343 12.80 22.61 -13.24
N ILE A 344 13.67 23.59 -13.37
CA ILE A 344 15.03 23.54 -12.89
C ILE A 344 15.00 24.14 -11.50
N GLU A 345 15.26 23.30 -10.53
CA GLU A 345 15.21 23.66 -9.12
C GLU A 345 16.59 24.09 -8.67
N GLY A 346 16.60 25.12 -7.82
CA GLY A 346 17.75 25.49 -7.04
C GLY A 346 17.43 25.47 -5.57
N TRP A 347 18.33 24.88 -4.80
CA TRP A 347 18.14 24.74 -3.36
C TRP A 347 19.47 24.85 -2.61
N GLU A 348 19.33 25.04 -1.31
CA GLU A 348 20.39 24.95 -0.32
C GLU A 348 20.00 23.91 0.73
N ASP A 349 20.96 23.11 1.17
CA ASP A 349 20.70 22.02 2.10
C ASP A 349 20.02 22.55 3.38
N GLY A 350 18.91 21.92 3.78
CA GLY A 350 18.09 22.32 4.93
C GLY A 350 17.10 23.47 4.67
N TYR A 351 16.93 23.87 3.41
CA TYR A 351 15.93 24.84 2.94
C TYR A 351 15.06 24.27 1.82
N GLU A 352 14.95 22.94 1.75
CA GLU A 352 14.01 22.26 0.87
C GLU A 352 12.57 22.62 1.31
N GLY A 353 11.76 23.13 0.39
CA GLY A 353 10.44 23.66 0.72
C GLY A 353 9.56 23.87 -0.50
N ASN A 354 8.40 24.50 -0.31
CA ASN A 354 7.45 24.75 -1.41
C ASN A 354 8.13 25.53 -2.55
N PRO A 355 7.87 25.15 -3.81
CA PRO A 355 8.42 25.86 -4.95
C PRO A 355 7.97 27.33 -4.93
N PRO A 356 8.87 28.29 -5.17
CA PRO A 356 8.51 29.70 -5.17
C PRO A 356 7.61 30.03 -6.36
N ASP A 357 6.71 30.99 -6.16
CA ASP A 357 5.87 31.52 -7.25
C ASP A 357 6.76 32.07 -8.38
N LEU A 358 6.48 31.62 -9.59
CA LEU A 358 7.23 32.03 -10.77
C LEU A 358 6.80 33.42 -11.23
N LEU A 359 7.77 34.27 -11.52
CA LEU A 359 7.52 35.51 -12.22
C LEU A 359 7.58 35.27 -13.73
N LYS A 360 6.52 35.68 -14.44
CA LYS A 360 6.39 35.53 -15.90
C LYS A 360 6.60 34.08 -16.36
N ASP A 361 6.20 33.13 -15.51
CA ASP A 361 6.35 31.69 -15.79
C ASP A 361 7.80 31.31 -16.19
N LEU A 362 8.78 32.05 -15.66
CA LEU A 362 10.21 31.84 -15.96
C LEU A 362 11.04 31.60 -14.71
N VAL A 363 11.01 32.49 -13.73
CA VAL A 363 11.86 32.33 -12.53
C VAL A 363 11.19 32.86 -11.29
N GLY A 364 11.25 32.06 -10.22
CA GLY A 364 10.76 32.36 -8.88
C GLY A 364 11.87 32.13 -7.86
N SER A 365 11.86 32.89 -6.76
CA SER A 365 12.85 32.74 -5.70
C SER A 365 12.23 32.89 -4.32
N GLY A 366 12.58 31.97 -3.43
CA GLY A 366 12.35 32.01 -2.00
C GLY A 366 13.66 32.07 -1.22
N ARG A 367 13.57 31.98 0.11
CA ARG A 367 14.76 31.89 0.97
C ARG A 367 15.38 30.50 0.82
N GLY A 368 16.58 30.41 0.26
CA GLY A 368 17.27 29.13 0.03
C GLY A 368 16.69 28.28 -1.11
N ALA A 369 15.69 28.79 -1.84
CA ALA A 369 14.99 28.08 -2.91
C ALA A 369 14.86 28.96 -4.16
N LEU A 370 14.99 28.34 -5.33
CA LEU A 370 14.91 28.97 -6.64
C LEU A 370 14.20 27.99 -7.57
N ALA A 371 13.32 28.47 -8.43
CA ALA A 371 12.72 27.66 -9.47
C ALA A 371 12.86 28.41 -10.80
N ILE A 372 13.26 27.68 -11.84
CA ILE A 372 13.36 28.19 -13.20
C ILE A 372 12.53 27.26 -14.09
N TRP A 373 11.55 27.81 -14.77
CA TRP A 373 10.70 27.07 -15.70
C TRP A 373 11.27 27.20 -17.12
N ALA A 374 11.51 26.08 -17.79
CA ALA A 374 12.16 26.05 -19.09
C ALA A 374 11.16 25.94 -20.26
N ALA A 375 10.18 25.03 -20.21
CA ALA A 375 9.10 24.80 -21.19
C ALA A 375 7.96 23.92 -20.58
N ASP A 376 6.99 23.37 -21.34
CA ASP A 376 5.83 22.62 -20.76
C ASP A 376 5.73 21.12 -21.15
N GLU A 377 6.66 20.54 -21.91
CA GLU A 377 6.57 19.16 -22.45
C GLU A 377 7.84 18.29 -22.30
N ALA A 378 7.91 17.24 -21.47
CA ALA A 378 9.17 16.52 -21.10
C ALA A 378 10.36 16.60 -22.10
N GLY A 379 11.53 17.07 -21.64
CA GLY A 379 12.69 17.26 -22.54
C GLY A 379 13.99 17.69 -21.85
N SER A 380 14.92 18.21 -22.66
CA SER A 380 16.25 18.64 -22.22
C SER A 380 16.45 20.16 -22.41
N ALA A 381 17.15 20.79 -21.46
CA ALA A 381 17.56 22.20 -21.55
C ALA A 381 19.08 22.35 -21.50
N CYS A 382 19.63 23.18 -22.38
CA CYS A 382 21.04 23.51 -22.39
C CYS A 382 21.31 24.67 -21.43
N VAL A 383 21.84 24.36 -20.25
CA VAL A 383 22.02 25.34 -19.17
C VAL A 383 23.46 25.80 -19.08
N THR A 384 23.67 27.11 -19.11
CA THR A 384 24.94 27.76 -18.78
C THR A 384 24.73 28.59 -17.52
N VAL A 385 25.55 28.36 -16.49
CA VAL A 385 25.51 29.12 -15.24
C VAL A 385 26.79 29.91 -15.06
N GLU A 386 26.66 31.20 -14.78
CA GLU A 386 27.76 32.14 -14.61
C GLU A 386 27.65 32.86 -13.26
N SER A 387 28.69 32.74 -12.44
CA SER A 387 28.78 33.41 -11.13
C SER A 387 29.73 34.61 -11.20
N TYR A 388 29.30 35.76 -10.70
CA TYR A 388 30.09 37.00 -10.72
C TYR A 388 30.24 37.61 -9.33
N THR A 389 31.33 38.34 -9.12
CA THR A 389 31.56 39.12 -7.90
C THR A 389 30.91 40.51 -7.94
N ARG A 390 30.37 40.93 -9.09
CA ARG A 390 29.67 42.20 -9.28
C ARG A 390 28.60 42.03 -10.35
N ARG A 391 27.65 42.97 -10.43
CA ARG A 391 26.57 42.95 -11.43
C ARG A 391 27.13 42.93 -12.86
N PRO A 392 26.82 41.89 -13.67
CA PRO A 392 27.19 41.88 -15.08
C PRO A 392 26.32 42.86 -15.88
N PRO A 393 26.84 43.41 -17.00
CA PRO A 393 26.04 44.23 -17.90
C PRO A 393 24.78 43.48 -18.39
N LEU A 394 23.74 44.22 -18.79
CA LEU A 394 22.51 43.63 -19.32
C LEU A 394 22.73 43.14 -20.76
N GLU A 395 22.20 41.96 -21.07
CA GLU A 395 22.32 41.29 -22.37
C GLU A 395 20.95 40.75 -22.81
N THR A 396 20.16 41.54 -23.54
CA THR A 396 18.82 41.13 -24.02
C THR A 396 18.81 40.69 -25.48
N ARG A 397 19.85 41.00 -26.24
CA ARG A 397 19.92 40.70 -27.68
C ARG A 397 20.09 39.19 -27.90
N GLY A 398 19.19 38.59 -28.66
CA GLY A 398 19.24 37.16 -29.02
C GLY A 398 18.63 36.22 -27.98
N TRP A 399 18.01 36.76 -26.92
CA TRP A 399 17.22 36.04 -25.92
C TRP A 399 15.75 36.36 -26.11
N ASP A 400 14.87 35.42 -25.83
CA ASP A 400 13.41 35.58 -25.97
C ASP A 400 12.83 36.21 -24.71
N GLU A 401 13.28 35.76 -23.54
CA GLU A 401 12.84 36.24 -22.23
C GLU A 401 14.05 36.53 -21.33
N VAL A 402 13.96 37.61 -20.54
CA VAL A 402 15.02 37.96 -19.57
C VAL A 402 14.42 38.50 -18.29
N VAL A 403 14.55 37.73 -17.20
CA VAL A 403 14.00 38.06 -15.89
C VAL A 403 15.08 38.00 -14.82
N GLU A 404 15.06 38.94 -13.88
CA GLU A 404 15.99 39.03 -12.75
C GLU A 404 15.25 39.10 -11.42
N VAL A 405 15.50 38.13 -10.54
CA VAL A 405 14.90 38.03 -9.21
C VAL A 405 15.93 38.24 -8.10
N GLY A 406 15.46 38.60 -6.91
CA GLY A 406 16.30 38.66 -5.70
C GLY A 406 16.31 37.31 -5.01
N TYR A 407 17.48 36.73 -4.81
CA TYR A 407 17.66 35.44 -4.16
C TYR A 407 18.35 35.62 -2.81
N GLU A 408 17.76 35.07 -1.75
CA GLU A 408 18.36 35.05 -0.41
C GLU A 408 19.02 33.71 -0.17
N SER A 409 20.33 33.71 0.03
CA SER A 409 21.16 32.52 0.22
C SER A 409 21.56 32.38 1.69
N PRO A 410 20.90 31.51 2.49
CA PRO A 410 21.17 31.42 3.92
C PRO A 410 22.49 30.74 4.24
N SER A 411 22.89 29.73 3.45
CA SER A 411 24.11 28.94 3.65
C SER A 411 25.22 29.33 2.68
N GLY A 412 24.89 30.06 1.60
CA GLY A 412 25.87 30.40 0.59
C GLY A 412 26.25 29.22 -0.30
N SER A 413 25.37 28.22 -0.44
CA SER A 413 25.69 26.94 -1.10
C SER A 413 24.84 26.62 -2.34
N LEU A 414 24.06 27.58 -2.86
CA LEU A 414 23.10 27.37 -3.96
C LEU A 414 23.57 26.36 -5.01
N GLN A 415 22.73 25.35 -5.21
CA GLN A 415 22.86 24.28 -6.20
C GLN A 415 21.74 24.42 -7.23
N LEU A 416 21.92 23.91 -8.45
CA LEU A 416 20.89 23.85 -9.49
C LEU A 416 20.83 22.43 -10.08
N GLY A 417 19.63 21.89 -10.32
CA GLY A 417 19.40 20.58 -10.94
C GLY A 417 18.02 20.48 -11.62
N GLY A 418 17.86 19.49 -12.50
CA GLY A 418 16.62 19.27 -13.29
C GLY A 418 15.72 18.12 -12.83
N GLY A 419 16.01 17.50 -11.67
CA GLY A 419 15.43 16.22 -11.26
C GLY A 419 16.46 15.12 -11.45
N GLU A 420 16.55 14.56 -12.66
CA GLU A 420 17.58 13.59 -13.02
C GLU A 420 18.82 14.25 -13.67
N GLY A 421 20.01 13.69 -13.42
CA GLY A 421 21.26 14.13 -14.04
C GLY A 421 22.15 15.05 -13.19
N PRO A 422 23.02 15.85 -13.81
CA PRO A 422 24.08 16.57 -13.10
C PRO A 422 23.57 17.77 -12.30
N THR A 423 24.05 17.92 -11.06
CA THR A 423 23.82 19.11 -10.24
C THR A 423 24.96 20.12 -10.38
N LEU A 424 24.64 21.39 -10.64
CA LEU A 424 25.59 22.49 -10.68
C LEU A 424 25.70 23.16 -9.31
N LYS A 425 26.83 22.97 -8.63
CA LYS A 425 27.06 23.46 -7.25
C LYS A 425 27.95 24.70 -7.18
N GLY A 426 27.85 25.42 -6.06
CA GLY A 426 28.75 26.51 -5.71
C GLY A 426 28.52 27.75 -6.56
N LEU A 427 27.26 28.16 -6.71
CA LEU A 427 26.86 29.23 -7.62
C LEU A 427 26.96 30.64 -6.99
N THR A 428 27.07 30.70 -5.67
CA THR A 428 27.26 31.88 -4.82
C THR A 428 28.75 32.18 -4.62
N THR A 429 29.15 33.44 -4.81
CA THR A 429 30.57 33.83 -4.79
C THR A 429 31.10 34.34 -3.45
N ARG A 430 30.22 34.73 -2.51
CA ARG A 430 30.58 35.41 -1.25
C ARG A 430 30.04 34.70 0.00
N GLY A 431 29.64 33.43 -0.11
CA GLY A 431 28.97 32.71 0.98
C GLY A 431 27.54 33.21 1.22
N PRO A 432 26.99 33.07 2.44
CA PRO A 432 25.65 33.53 2.79
C PRO A 432 25.41 35.01 2.43
N GLY A 433 24.20 35.33 1.98
CA GLY A 433 23.79 36.71 1.75
C GLY A 433 22.77 36.89 0.63
N SER A 434 22.58 38.15 0.23
CA SER A 434 21.65 38.51 -0.84
C SER A 434 22.33 38.51 -2.21
N TYR A 435 21.70 37.82 -3.15
CA TYR A 435 22.11 37.69 -4.53
C TYR A 435 20.99 38.13 -5.47
N ARG A 436 21.37 38.30 -6.73
CA ARG A 436 20.46 38.46 -7.85
C ARG A 436 20.71 37.29 -8.79
N VAL A 437 19.62 36.72 -9.27
CA VAL A 437 19.64 35.67 -10.28
C VAL A 437 18.96 36.24 -11.52
N ARG A 438 19.71 36.37 -12.61
CA ARG A 438 19.17 36.76 -13.91
C ARG A 438 19.13 35.54 -14.81
N VAL A 439 17.95 35.20 -15.30
CA VAL A 439 17.71 34.10 -16.21
C VAL A 439 17.42 34.68 -17.58
N HIS A 440 18.13 34.18 -18.59
CA HIS A 440 17.83 34.42 -19.99
C HIS A 440 17.41 33.10 -20.60
N LEU A 441 16.31 33.13 -21.34
CA LEU A 441 15.74 31.95 -21.99
C LEU A 441 15.56 32.23 -23.48
N ARG A 442 15.82 31.21 -24.29
CA ARG A 442 15.39 31.19 -25.69
C ARG A 442 14.97 29.79 -26.13
N GLY A 443 14.14 29.74 -27.18
CA GLY A 443 13.72 28.50 -27.83
C GLY A 443 12.52 27.79 -27.19
N ARG A 444 11.93 28.36 -26.14
CA ARG A 444 10.70 27.83 -25.52
C ARG A 444 9.53 27.81 -26.49
N GLU A 445 9.34 28.87 -27.27
CA GLU A 445 8.26 28.94 -28.25
C GLU A 445 8.35 27.83 -29.30
N LEU A 446 9.56 27.45 -29.71
CA LEU A 446 9.79 26.36 -30.65
C LEU A 446 9.29 25.02 -30.10
N VAL A 447 9.51 24.76 -28.80
CA VAL A 447 9.02 23.53 -28.14
C VAL A 447 7.50 23.42 -28.23
N TYR A 448 6.76 24.53 -28.09
CA TYR A 448 5.30 24.51 -28.18
C TYR A 448 4.75 24.40 -29.60
N GLN A 449 5.56 24.70 -30.61
CA GLN A 449 5.10 24.72 -32.01
C GLN A 449 5.25 23.38 -32.71
N VAL A 450 6.10 22.47 -32.20
CA VAL A 450 6.38 21.19 -32.86
C VAL A 450 6.32 20.03 -31.86
N PRO A 451 5.72 18.87 -32.23
CA PRO A 451 5.64 17.71 -31.34
C PRO A 451 7.00 17.10 -30.94
N TYR A 452 8.03 17.37 -31.75
CA TYR A 452 9.39 16.83 -31.56
C TYR A 452 10.40 17.96 -31.83
N PRO A 453 10.66 18.84 -30.86
CA PRO A 453 11.63 19.90 -31.03
C PRO A 453 13.03 19.34 -31.31
N PRO A 454 13.86 20.06 -32.08
CA PRO A 454 15.23 19.62 -32.32
C PRO A 454 16.00 19.53 -31.00
N PRO A 455 16.96 18.60 -30.88
CA PRO A 455 17.79 18.46 -29.69
C PRO A 455 18.41 19.78 -29.24
N GLY A 456 18.36 20.07 -27.95
CA GLY A 456 18.86 21.31 -27.37
C GLY A 456 18.13 22.59 -27.83
N ALA A 457 16.85 22.51 -28.21
CA ALA A 457 16.05 23.68 -28.61
C ALA A 457 16.00 24.77 -27.53
N VAL A 458 15.94 24.37 -26.25
CA VAL A 458 15.87 25.30 -25.12
C VAL A 458 17.26 25.62 -24.60
N GLU A 459 17.58 26.90 -24.53
CA GLU A 459 18.83 27.38 -23.94
C GLU A 459 18.56 28.35 -22.81
N LEU A 460 19.31 28.15 -21.71
CA LEU A 460 19.26 28.96 -20.51
C LEU A 460 20.62 29.52 -20.17
N LEU A 461 20.65 30.82 -19.88
CA LEU A 461 21.80 31.49 -19.28
C LEU A 461 21.40 32.05 -17.91
N VAL A 462 21.92 31.44 -16.86
CA VAL A 462 21.67 31.81 -15.47
C VAL A 462 22.87 32.55 -14.91
N MET A 463 22.70 33.83 -14.61
CA MET A 463 23.73 34.66 -14.01
C MET A 463 23.44 34.90 -12.53
N VAL A 464 24.39 34.55 -11.65
CA VAL A 464 24.29 34.74 -10.20
C VAL A 464 25.33 35.77 -9.75
N PHE A 465 24.88 36.83 -9.07
CA PHE A 465 25.78 37.89 -8.60
C PHE A 465 25.28 38.56 -7.31
N PRO A 466 26.17 39.10 -6.45
CA PRO A 466 25.75 39.81 -5.24
C PRO A 466 24.84 41.00 -5.51
N GLY A 467 23.78 41.16 -4.72
CA GLY A 467 22.89 42.31 -4.79
C GLY A 467 21.78 42.27 -3.75
N THR A 468 21.45 43.41 -3.16
CA THR A 468 20.48 43.54 -2.06
C THR A 468 19.05 43.86 -2.52
N ALA A 469 18.85 44.14 -3.81
CA ALA A 469 17.54 44.45 -4.35
C ALA A 469 16.63 43.22 -4.31
N LYS A 470 15.49 43.33 -3.62
CA LYS A 470 14.49 42.25 -3.53
C LYS A 470 13.46 42.28 -4.65
N LYS A 471 13.14 43.46 -5.20
CA LYS A 471 12.14 43.60 -6.25
C LYS A 471 12.59 42.89 -7.53
N PRO A 472 11.77 42.01 -8.12
CA PRO A 472 12.13 41.39 -9.38
C PRO A 472 11.99 42.40 -10.54
N VAL A 473 12.67 42.12 -11.65
CA VAL A 473 12.72 42.98 -12.84
C VAL A 473 12.57 42.09 -14.08
N VAL A 474 11.59 42.43 -14.94
CA VAL A 474 11.41 41.83 -16.26
C VAL A 474 12.00 42.79 -17.29
N TYR A 475 12.99 42.32 -18.08
CA TYR A 475 13.63 43.13 -19.11
C TYR A 475 13.12 42.83 -20.51
N LYS A 476 12.66 41.60 -20.73
CA LYS A 476 12.05 41.15 -21.97
C LYS A 476 11.03 40.08 -21.64
#